data_AF-A0A2N3VM08-F1
#
_entry.id   AF-A0A2N3VM08-F1
#
_cell.length_a   1.000
_cell.length_b   1.000
_cell.length_c   1.000
_cell.angle_alpha   90.00
_cell.angle_beta   90.00
_cell.angle_gamma   90.00
#
_symmetry.space_group_name_H-M   'P 1'
#
loop_
_entity.id
_entity.type
_entity.pdbx_description
1 polymer ?
#
loop_
_entity_poly.entity_id
_entity_poly.type
_entity_poly.pdbx_seq_one_letter_code
_entity_poly.pdbx_strand_id
1 'polypeptide(L)'
;MDYQLGLRLGEGAEIIVEADAVMEHGGAGPMRPLVPERQEVAAALGLFGRVVTGAIAFKDGRLLVEFDQGARLTVAAAADFEAWNITGPDRVRVVCMPGGELVIWR
;
A
#
# COMPACT_ATOMS: atom_id res chain seq x y z
N MET A 1 8.49 13.05 -12.91
CA MET A 1 7.05 13.04 -12.58
C MET A 1 6.90 12.17 -11.35
N ASP A 2 5.98 12.51 -10.47
CA ASP A 2 5.66 11.69 -9.30
C ASP A 2 4.56 10.70 -9.72
N TYR A 3 4.81 9.39 -9.59
CA TYR A 3 3.89 8.35 -10.03
C TYR A 3 3.44 7.56 -8.81
N GLN A 4 2.18 7.72 -8.43
CA GLN A 4 1.65 7.11 -7.23
C GLN A 4 0.25 6.54 -7.43
N LEU A 5 -0.04 5.44 -6.74
CA LEU A 5 -1.37 4.90 -6.54
C LEU A 5 -1.85 5.29 -5.14
N GLY A 6 -2.88 6.15 -5.08
CA GLY A 6 -3.53 6.52 -3.83
C GLY A 6 -4.80 5.72 -3.56
N LEU A 7 -4.90 5.14 -2.36
CA LEU A 7 -6.10 4.50 -1.84
C LEU A 7 -6.68 5.39 -0.73
N ARG A 8 -7.80 6.03 -1.02
CA ARG A 8 -8.56 6.80 -0.04
C ARG A 8 -9.52 5.88 0.71
N LEU A 9 -9.37 5.84 2.03
CA LEU A 9 -10.15 5.00 2.92
C LEU A 9 -11.17 5.85 3.69
N GLY A 10 -11.98 5.18 4.53
CA GLY A 10 -12.88 5.85 5.45
C GLY A 10 -12.15 6.76 6.44
N GLU A 11 -12.88 7.71 7.02
CA GLU A 11 -12.39 8.59 8.11
C GLU A 11 -11.15 9.43 7.76
N GLY A 12 -10.94 9.70 6.47
CA GLY A 12 -9.81 10.50 6.00
C GLY A 12 -8.47 9.77 6.00
N ALA A 13 -8.46 8.46 6.24
CA ALA A 13 -7.27 7.64 6.09
C ALA A 13 -6.89 7.47 4.62
N GLU A 14 -5.59 7.33 4.36
CA GLU A 14 -5.03 7.22 3.01
C GLU A 14 -3.81 6.30 3.02
N ILE A 15 -3.66 5.53 1.95
CA ILE A 15 -2.46 4.75 1.65
C ILE A 15 -1.97 5.20 0.29
N ILE A 16 -0.72 5.64 0.22
CA ILE A 16 -0.04 5.99 -1.01
C ILE A 16 1.00 4.92 -1.31
N VAL A 17 1.02 4.45 -2.55
CA VAL A 17 1.97 3.46 -3.08
C VAL A 17 2.73 4.08 -4.24
N GLU A 18 4.05 4.18 -4.08
CA GLU A 18 4.96 4.78 -5.07
C GLU A 18 5.86 3.73 -5.73
N ALA A 19 6.06 2.58 -5.07
CA ALA A 19 6.83 1.45 -5.59
C ALA A 19 5.96 0.35 -6.22
N ASP A 20 6.62 -0.61 -6.87
CA ASP A 20 6.00 -1.83 -7.33
C ASP A 20 5.31 -2.58 -6.18
N ALA A 21 4.07 -2.98 -6.42
CA ALA A 21 3.26 -3.69 -5.47
C ALA A 21 2.58 -4.91 -6.12
N VAL A 22 2.04 -5.78 -5.28
CA VAL A 22 1.35 -6.99 -5.70
C VAL A 22 -0.03 -7.02 -5.04
N MET A 23 -1.04 -7.29 -5.87
CA MET A 23 -2.43 -7.46 -5.46
C MET A 23 -2.85 -8.93 -5.60
N GLU A 24 -3.27 -9.54 -4.50
CA GLU A 24 -3.91 -10.86 -4.47
C GLU A 24 -5.40 -10.71 -4.22
N HIS A 25 -6.23 -11.33 -5.05
CA HIS A 25 -7.68 -11.35 -4.85
C HIS A 25 -8.10 -12.72 -4.31
N GLY A 26 -8.60 -12.78 -3.07
CA GLY A 26 -9.26 -13.96 -2.53
C GLY A 26 -8.35 -15.14 -2.17
N GLY A 27 -7.26 -14.90 -1.42
CA GLY A 27 -6.44 -15.91 -0.72
C GLY A 27 -5.67 -16.95 -1.55
N ALA A 28 -6.11 -17.26 -2.76
CA ALA A 28 -5.48 -18.22 -3.68
C ALA A 28 -5.55 -17.77 -5.15
N GLY A 29 -5.98 -16.53 -5.41
CA GLY A 29 -5.99 -15.94 -6.74
C GLY A 29 -4.58 -15.61 -7.24
N PRO A 30 -4.41 -15.37 -8.56
CA PRO A 30 -3.13 -14.96 -9.10
C PRO A 30 -2.70 -13.62 -8.51
N MET A 31 -1.42 -13.51 -8.16
CA MET A 31 -0.76 -12.25 -7.87
C MET A 31 -0.79 -11.36 -9.11
N ARG A 32 -1.29 -10.13 -8.98
CA ARG A 32 -1.34 -9.14 -10.06
C ARG A 32 -0.40 -7.98 -9.72
N PRO A 33 0.52 -7.60 -10.60
CA PRO A 33 1.39 -6.47 -10.35
C PRO A 33 0.59 -5.16 -10.33
N LEU A 34 1.07 -4.22 -9.53
CA LEU A 34 0.68 -2.82 -9.52
C LEU A 34 1.96 -2.00 -9.74
N VAL A 35 2.06 -1.32 -10.87
CA VAL A 35 3.25 -0.51 -11.22
C VAL A 35 2.80 0.92 -11.52
N PRO A 36 2.79 1.82 -10.51
CA PRO A 36 2.33 3.20 -10.67
C PRO A 36 3.02 3.96 -11.81
N GLU A 37 4.35 3.82 -11.95
CA GLU A 37 5.15 4.47 -12.99
C GLU A 37 4.66 4.13 -14.41
N ARG A 38 4.21 2.89 -14.61
CA ARG A 38 3.70 2.39 -15.89
C ARG A 38 2.18 2.50 -16.02
N GLN A 39 1.51 3.06 -15.01
CA GLN A 39 0.05 3.13 -14.92
C GLN A 39 -0.62 1.75 -14.91
N GLU A 40 0.12 0.69 -14.58
CA GLU A 40 -0.39 -0.68 -14.49
C GLU A 40 -1.03 -0.89 -13.11
N VAL A 41 -2.14 -0.19 -12.84
CA VAL A 41 -2.81 -0.19 -11.52
C VAL A 41 -4.22 -0.76 -11.54
N ALA A 42 -4.65 -1.33 -12.67
CA ALA A 42 -6.01 -1.81 -12.87
C ALA A 42 -6.47 -2.87 -11.85
N ALA A 43 -5.54 -3.67 -11.30
CA ALA A 43 -5.86 -4.64 -10.28
C ALA A 43 -6.37 -3.99 -8.97
N ALA A 44 -6.03 -2.73 -8.69
CA ALA A 44 -6.52 -2.00 -7.52
C ALA A 44 -8.00 -1.61 -7.63
N LEU A 45 -8.59 -1.61 -8.83
CA LEU A 45 -10.01 -1.31 -9.02
C LEU A 45 -10.92 -2.30 -8.27
N GLY A 46 -10.45 -3.52 -8.00
CA GLY A 46 -11.18 -4.51 -7.19
C GLY A 46 -11.33 -4.15 -5.71
N LEU A 47 -10.63 -3.09 -5.25
CA LEU A 47 -10.67 -2.62 -3.86
C LEU A 47 -11.82 -1.66 -3.56
N PHE A 48 -12.54 -1.17 -4.57
CA PHE A 48 -13.70 -0.32 -4.32
C PHE A 48 -14.77 -1.07 -3.52
N GLY A 49 -15.20 -0.47 -2.41
CA GLY A 49 -16.16 -1.06 -1.47
C GLY A 49 -15.57 -2.13 -0.54
N ARG A 50 -14.25 -2.40 -0.62
CA ARG A 50 -13.55 -3.28 0.32
C ARG A 50 -13.20 -2.55 1.60
N VAL A 51 -13.15 -3.30 2.69
CA VAL A 51 -12.79 -2.80 4.02
C VAL A 51 -11.39 -3.28 4.37
N VAL A 52 -10.51 -2.36 4.77
CA VAL A 52 -9.21 -2.73 5.35
C VAL A 52 -9.45 -3.39 6.70
N THR A 53 -9.01 -4.64 6.85
CA THR A 53 -9.13 -5.41 8.10
C THR A 53 -7.84 -5.42 8.91
N GLY A 54 -6.71 -5.07 8.28
CA GLY A 54 -5.42 -4.97 8.95
C GLY A 54 -4.35 -4.38 8.04
N ALA A 55 -3.33 -3.78 8.64
CA ALA A 55 -2.14 -3.34 7.95
C ALA A 55 -0.91 -3.63 8.82
N ILE A 56 0.14 -4.18 8.23
CA ILE A 56 1.39 -4.55 8.90
C ILE A 56 2.55 -3.92 8.13
N ALA A 57 3.25 -3.01 8.80
CA ALA A 57 4.55 -2.51 8.36
C ALA A 57 5.66 -3.37 8.97
N PHE A 58 6.42 -4.06 8.13
CA PHE A 58 7.50 -4.93 8.54
C PHE A 58 8.81 -4.14 8.72
N LYS A 59 9.74 -4.67 9.53
CA LYS A 59 11.04 -4.03 9.80
C LYS A 59 11.95 -3.91 8.56
N ASP A 60 11.66 -4.68 7.51
CA ASP A 60 12.34 -4.63 6.21
C ASP A 60 11.70 -3.62 5.25
N GLY A 61 10.76 -2.80 5.72
CA GLY A 61 10.07 -1.78 4.92
C GLY A 61 8.92 -2.32 4.07
N ARG A 62 8.62 -3.63 4.10
CA ARG A 62 7.41 -4.14 3.44
C ARG A 62 6.15 -3.62 4.12
N LEU A 63 5.13 -3.33 3.32
CA LEU A 63 3.75 -3.16 3.78
C LEU A 63 2.90 -4.34 3.30
N LEU A 64 2.11 -4.90 4.21
CA LEU A 64 0.99 -5.78 3.90
C LEU A 64 -0.30 -5.11 4.36
N VAL A 65 -1.25 -4.91 3.46
CA VAL A 65 -2.61 -4.47 3.76
C VAL A 65 -3.57 -5.61 3.44
N GLU A 66 -4.35 -6.00 4.44
CA GLU A 66 -5.39 -7.01 4.30
C GLU A 66 -6.75 -6.34 4.20
N PHE A 67 -7.54 -6.81 3.23
CA PHE A 67 -8.91 -6.39 3.03
C PHE A 67 -9.86 -7.56 3.31
N ASP A 68 -11.11 -7.23 3.54
CA ASP A 68 -12.19 -8.20 3.63
C ASP A 68 -12.26 -9.09 2.37
N GLN A 69 -12.85 -10.28 2.52
CA GLN A 69 -12.90 -11.31 1.47
C GLN A 69 -11.50 -11.78 0.98
N GLY A 70 -10.47 -11.58 1.80
CA GLY A 70 -9.14 -12.15 1.60
C GLY A 70 -8.32 -11.49 0.49
N ALA A 71 -8.64 -10.26 0.11
CA ALA A 71 -7.79 -9.49 -0.80
C ALA A 71 -6.58 -8.92 -0.04
N ARG A 72 -5.40 -8.91 -0.67
CA ARG A 72 -4.15 -8.44 -0.05
C ARG A 72 -3.35 -7.56 -0.99
N LEU A 73 -2.87 -6.44 -0.47
CA LEU A 73 -1.91 -5.57 -1.12
C LEU A 73 -0.55 -5.72 -0.42
N THR A 74 0.49 -6.05 -1.16
CA THR A 74 1.87 -6.09 -0.64
C THR A 74 2.72 -5.09 -1.39
N VAL A 75 3.42 -4.21 -0.68
CA VAL A 75 4.36 -3.23 -1.24
C VAL A 75 5.75 -3.51 -0.67
N ALA A 76 6.75 -3.69 -1.53
CA ALA A 76 8.14 -3.84 -1.10
C ALA A 76 8.79 -2.47 -0.86
N ALA A 77 9.84 -2.42 -0.05
CA ALA A 77 10.67 -1.22 0.05
C ALA A 77 11.39 -0.97 -1.28
N ALA A 78 11.60 0.31 -1.61
CA ALA A 78 12.39 0.76 -2.74
C ALA A 78 13.76 1.23 -2.24
N ALA A 79 14.80 1.06 -3.05
CA ALA A 79 16.16 1.45 -2.69
C ALA A 79 16.34 2.98 -2.70
N ASP A 80 15.70 3.66 -3.66
CA ASP A 80 16.06 5.04 -4.01
C ASP A 80 15.00 6.07 -3.61
N PHE A 81 13.81 5.63 -3.20
CA PHE A 81 12.67 6.51 -2.89
C PHE A 81 11.75 5.90 -1.84
N GLU A 82 10.80 6.71 -1.35
CA GLU A 82 9.80 6.28 -0.39
C GLU A 82 8.83 5.30 -1.06
N ALA A 83 8.72 4.06 -0.58
CA ALA A 83 7.94 3.05 -1.29
C ALA A 83 6.42 3.20 -1.09
N TRP A 84 6.03 3.63 0.10
CA TRP A 84 4.66 3.81 0.51
C TRP A 84 4.58 4.72 1.74
N ASN A 85 3.43 5.35 1.91
CA ASN A 85 3.08 6.02 3.15
C ASN A 85 1.61 5.81 3.51
N ILE A 86 1.33 5.85 4.81
CA ILE A 86 0.00 5.73 5.38
C ILE A 86 -0.26 6.98 6.20
N THR A 87 -1.38 7.64 5.94
CA THR A 87 -1.95 8.66 6.80
C THR A 87 -3.20 8.10 7.43
N GLY A 88 -3.24 8.05 8.76
CA GLY A 88 -4.41 7.62 9.52
C GLY A 88 -5.19 8.79 10.13
N PRO A 89 -6.32 8.49 10.78
CA PRO A 89 -6.98 9.44 11.69
C PRO A 89 -5.98 9.91 12.78
N ASP A 90 -6.29 11.03 13.42
CA ASP A 90 -5.47 11.60 14.51
C ASP A 90 -4.03 11.97 14.13
N ARG A 91 -3.80 12.31 12.85
CA ARG A 91 -2.49 12.75 12.33
C ARG A 91 -1.38 11.69 12.40
N VAL A 92 -1.75 10.42 12.60
CA VAL A 92 -0.79 9.32 12.51
C VAL A 92 -0.26 9.25 11.08
N ARG A 93 1.07 9.25 10.93
CA ARG A 93 1.72 9.04 9.64
C ARG A 93 2.79 7.99 9.76
N VAL A 94 2.85 7.07 8.80
CA VAL A 94 3.90 6.05 8.67
C VAL A 94 4.45 6.14 7.26
N VAL A 95 5.77 6.25 7.12
CA VAL A 95 6.45 6.33 5.83
C VAL A 95 7.55 5.27 5.78
N CYS A 96 7.62 4.55 4.65
CA CYS A 96 8.78 3.73 4.32
C CYS A 96 9.79 4.57 3.56
N MET A 97 10.88 4.93 4.23
CA MET A 97 12.01 5.65 3.64
C MET A 97 12.76 4.79 2.62
N PRO A 98 13.58 5.40 1.74
CA PRO A 98 14.50 4.67 0.89
C PRO A 98 15.31 3.64 1.68
N GLY A 99 15.42 2.43 1.17
CA GLY A 99 16.12 1.32 1.83
C GLY A 99 15.32 0.60 2.92
N GLY A 100 14.07 0.99 3.18
CA GLY A 100 13.13 0.25 4.03
C GLY A 100 13.05 0.69 5.50
N GLU A 101 13.75 1.76 5.89
CA GLU A 101 13.57 2.35 7.21
C GLU A 101 12.15 2.88 7.40
N LEU A 102 11.56 2.69 8.58
CA LEU A 102 10.22 3.18 8.90
C LEU A 102 10.28 4.41 9.79
N VAL A 103 9.63 5.49 9.36
CA VAL A 103 9.44 6.69 10.18
C VAL A 103 7.96 6.83 10.56
N ILE A 104 7.71 7.12 11.83
CA ILE A 104 6.36 7.19 12.41
C ILE A 104 6.18 8.54 13.12
N TRP A 105 5.10 9.24 12.79
CA TRP A 105 4.63 10.44 13.48
C TRP A 105 3.27 10.18 14.14
N ARG A 106 3.07 10.75 15.33
CA ARG A 106 1.86 10.65 16.16
C ARG A 106 1.63 11.95 16.90
#